data_AF-A0A822G707-F1
#
_entry.id   AF-A0A822G707-F1
#
_cell.length_a   1.000
_cell.length_b   1.000
_cell.length_c   1.000
_cell.angle_alpha   90.00
_cell.angle_beta   90.00
_cell.angle_gamma   90.00
#
_symmetry.space_group_name_H-M   'P 1'
#
loop_
_entity.id
_entity.type
_entity.pdbx_description
1 polymer ?
#
loop_
_entity_poly.entity_id
_entity_poly.type
_entity_poly.pdbx_seq_one_letter_code
_entity_poly.pdbx_strand_id
1 'polypeptide(L)'
;MMGIGCGRDGTVFVSDIDSIKISDLHRQFLFRSWDIGKMKSTVAAQSIKVINLNMHVHTYVDGALSETEHIYNDHFFQQLDGLVTAVDNVKT
;
A
#
# COMPACT_ATOMS: atom_id res chain seq x y z
N MET A 1 14.40 9.59 5.40
CA MET A 1 13.26 8.67 5.66
C MET A 1 13.28 8.24 7.11
N MET A 2 12.12 7.89 7.68
CA MET A 2 11.95 7.61 9.12
C MET A 2 12.22 6.15 9.54
N GLY A 3 12.31 5.20 8.60
CA GLY A 3 12.62 3.79 8.93
C GLY A 3 11.45 2.97 9.50
N ILE A 4 10.20 3.42 9.30
CA ILE A 4 9.00 2.68 9.72
C ILE A 4 8.97 1.30 9.03
N GLY A 5 8.59 0.26 9.78
CA GLY A 5 8.50 -1.11 9.27
C GLY A 5 9.85 -1.78 8.94
N CYS A 6 10.97 -1.24 9.41
CA CYS A 6 12.30 -1.83 9.21
C CYS A 6 12.80 -2.65 10.42
N GLY A 7 12.03 -2.68 11.52
CA GLY A 7 12.35 -3.46 12.71
C GLY A 7 12.09 -4.95 12.51
N ARG A 8 12.60 -5.78 13.43
CA ARG A 8 12.48 -7.25 13.37
C ARG A 8 11.04 -7.73 13.14
N ASP A 9 10.10 -7.15 13.87
CA ASP A 9 8.66 -7.48 13.79
C ASP A 9 7.85 -6.33 13.16
N GLY A 10 8.52 -5.30 12.64
CA GLY A 10 7.87 -4.17 11.99
C GLY A 10 7.46 -4.53 10.56
N THR A 11 6.23 -4.18 10.18
CA THR A 11 5.70 -4.37 8.83
C THR A 11 4.80 -3.20 8.45
N VAL A 12 4.84 -2.79 7.18
CA VAL A 12 3.87 -1.87 6.60
C VAL A 12 2.96 -2.63 5.64
N PHE A 13 1.66 -2.56 5.88
CA PHE A 13 0.64 -3.06 4.96
C PHE A 13 0.15 -1.93 4.06
N VAL A 14 0.11 -2.17 2.75
CA VAL A 14 -0.38 -1.21 1.76
C VAL A 14 -1.50 -1.86 0.95
N SER A 15 -2.69 -1.27 0.96
CA SER A 15 -3.84 -1.73 0.18
C SER A 15 -4.28 -0.65 -0.80
N ASP A 16 -4.46 -1.04 -2.05
CA ASP A 16 -5.05 -0.20 -3.11
C ASP A 16 -5.61 -1.11 -4.21
N ILE A 17 -6.88 -0.88 -4.59
CA ILE A 17 -7.59 -1.63 -5.63
C ILE A 17 -7.31 -1.10 -7.04
N ASP A 18 -6.75 0.09 -7.14
CA ASP A 18 -6.58 0.74 -8.42
C ASP A 18 -5.30 0.26 -9.14
N SER A 19 -5.42 0.16 -10.46
CA SER A 19 -4.27 0.09 -11.35
C SER A 19 -3.75 1.50 -11.67
N ILE A 20 -2.46 1.58 -11.99
CA ILE A 20 -1.78 2.84 -12.34
C ILE A 20 -2.29 3.35 -13.68
N LYS A 21 -2.73 4.62 -13.71
CA LYS A 21 -3.18 5.33 -14.91
C LYS A 21 -2.14 6.37 -15.32
N ILE A 22 -2.19 6.83 -16.58
CA ILE A 22 -1.31 7.92 -17.07
C ILE A 22 -1.46 9.16 -16.19
N SER A 23 -2.70 9.47 -15.80
CA SER A 23 -3.05 10.60 -14.94
C SER A 23 -2.57 10.44 -13.50
N ASP A 24 -1.97 9.33 -13.09
CA ASP A 24 -1.37 9.21 -11.75
C ASP A 24 0.09 9.70 -11.75
N LEU A 25 0.79 9.58 -12.89
CA LEU A 25 2.23 9.80 -13.01
C LEU A 25 2.67 11.24 -12.73
N HIS A 26 1.77 12.21 -12.79
CA HIS A 26 2.08 13.62 -12.52
C HIS A 26 2.17 13.94 -11.03
N ARG A 27 1.57 13.11 -10.15
CA ARG A 27 1.52 13.35 -8.69
C ARG A 27 1.99 12.16 -7.85
N GLN A 28 1.99 10.95 -8.40
CA GLN A 28 2.42 9.73 -7.70
C GLN A 28 3.80 9.30 -8.21
N PHE A 29 4.84 9.95 -7.67
CA PHE A 29 6.23 9.84 -8.14
C PHE A 29 6.87 8.45 -8.00
N LEU A 30 6.24 7.51 -7.30
CA LEU A 30 6.74 6.13 -7.20
C LEU A 30 6.51 5.32 -8.48
N PHE A 31 5.70 5.84 -9.41
CA PHE A 31 5.29 5.14 -10.63
C PHE A 31 6.01 5.67 -11.86
N ARG A 32 6.11 4.83 -12.89
CA ARG A 32 6.72 5.17 -14.19
C ARG A 32 5.76 4.84 -15.32
N SER A 33 6.04 5.36 -16.52
CA SER A 33 5.20 5.11 -17.70
C SER A 33 5.08 3.63 -18.05
N TRP A 34 6.10 2.82 -17.78
CA TRP A 34 6.05 1.36 -17.98
C TRP A 34 5.29 0.59 -16.89
N ASP A 35 4.81 1.27 -15.86
CA ASP A 35 4.00 0.67 -14.78
C ASP A 35 2.50 0.86 -15.00
N ILE A 36 2.09 1.57 -16.05
CA ILE A 36 0.67 1.77 -16.40
C ILE A 36 -0.02 0.42 -16.55
N GLY A 37 -1.19 0.28 -15.92
CA GLY A 37 -1.98 -0.95 -15.89
C GLY A 37 -1.60 -1.94 -14.79
N LYS A 38 -0.46 -1.76 -14.11
CA LYS A 38 -0.09 -2.57 -12.93
C LYS A 38 -0.79 -2.06 -11.67
N MET A 39 -0.93 -2.91 -10.66
CA MET A 39 -1.51 -2.54 -9.36
C MET A 39 -0.65 -1.52 -8.63
N LYS A 40 -1.28 -0.44 -8.14
CA LYS A 40 -0.60 0.66 -7.43
C LYS A 40 0.14 0.15 -6.19
N SER A 41 -0.52 -0.64 -5.35
CA SER A 41 0.06 -1.17 -4.11
C SER A 41 1.32 -1.99 -4.37
N THR A 42 1.26 -2.92 -5.34
CA THR A 42 2.39 -3.78 -5.72
C THR A 42 3.59 -2.98 -6.22
N VAL A 43 3.38 -2.05 -7.16
CA VAL A 43 4.48 -1.24 -7.72
C VAL A 43 5.05 -0.30 -6.65
N ALA A 44 4.20 0.27 -5.79
CA ALA A 44 4.67 1.13 -4.70
C ALA A 44 5.60 0.38 -3.74
N ALA A 45 5.25 -0.85 -3.36
CA ALA A 45 6.11 -1.69 -2.52
C ALA A 45 7.45 -2.03 -3.18
N GLN A 46 7.44 -2.35 -4.48
CA GLN A 46 8.67 -2.59 -5.24
C GLN A 46 9.56 -1.34 -5.28
N SER A 47 8.98 -0.18 -5.59
CA SER A 47 9.69 1.10 -5.63
C SER A 47 10.27 1.46 -4.25
N ILE A 48 9.51 1.25 -3.17
CA ILE A 48 9.98 1.50 -1.80
C ILE A 48 11.16 0.60 -1.43
N LYS A 49 11.13 -0.69 -1.82
CA LYS A 49 12.25 -1.61 -1.60
C LYS A 49 13.54 -1.19 -2.29
N VAL A 50 13.45 -0.56 -3.47
CA VAL A 50 14.62 0.04 -4.14
C VAL A 50 15.18 1.21 -3.33
N ILE A 51 14.33 1.99 -2.66
CA ILE A 51 14.76 3.14 -1.87
C ILE A 51 15.30 2.70 -0.49
N ASN A 52 14.70 1.69 0.14
CA ASN A 52 15.12 1.14 1.41
C ASN A 52 14.89 -0.38 1.47
N LEU A 53 15.95 -1.15 1.25
CA LEU A 53 15.92 -2.62 1.22
C LEU A 53 15.44 -3.23 2.54
N ASN A 54 15.69 -2.55 3.67
CA ASN A 54 15.35 -3.02 5.02
C ASN A 54 13.86 -2.89 5.35
N MET A 55 13.08 -2.16 4.55
CA MET A 55 11.67 -1.95 4.84
C MET A 55 10.85 -3.21 4.56
N HIS A 56 10.12 -3.73 5.54
CA HIS A 56 9.18 -4.83 5.34
C HIS A 56 7.82 -4.28 4.91
N VAL A 57 7.39 -4.67 3.72
CA VAL A 57 6.14 -4.19 3.11
C VAL A 57 5.36 -5.36 2.53
N HIS A 58 4.07 -5.41 2.87
CA HIS A 58 3.12 -6.37 2.34
C HIS A 58 1.99 -5.62 1.62
N THR A 59 1.62 -6.10 0.44
CA THR A 59 0.63 -5.42 -0.40
C THR A 59 -0.62 -6.25 -0.52
N TYR A 60 -1.76 -5.59 -0.39
CA TYR A 60 -3.06 -6.13 -0.75
C TYR A 60 -3.55 -5.42 -2.02
N VAL A 61 -4.17 -6.19 -2.89
CA VAL A 61 -4.83 -5.70 -4.11
C VAL A 61 -6.35 -5.68 -3.95
N ASP A 62 -6.86 -6.29 -2.89
CA ASP A 62 -8.25 -6.27 -2.48
C ASP A 62 -8.48 -5.08 -1.56
N GLY A 63 -9.48 -4.26 -1.83
CA GLY A 63 -9.75 -3.04 -1.05
C GLY A 63 -10.42 -3.38 0.27
N ALA A 64 -10.28 -2.51 1.28
CA ALA A 64 -10.97 -2.69 2.56
C ALA A 64 -12.49 -2.41 2.41
N LEU A 65 -13.21 -3.41 1.90
CA LEU A 65 -14.66 -3.43 1.68
C LEU A 65 -15.30 -4.53 2.54
N SER A 66 -16.61 -4.47 2.76
CA SER A 66 -17.36 -5.50 3.50
C SER A 66 -17.12 -6.92 2.95
N GLU A 67 -16.92 -7.06 1.64
CA GLU A 67 -16.64 -8.34 0.96
C GLU A 67 -15.27 -8.94 1.35
N THR A 68 -14.35 -8.09 1.81
CA THR A 68 -12.98 -8.45 2.19
C THR A 68 -12.76 -8.48 3.69
N GLU A 69 -13.82 -8.44 4.50
CA GLU A 69 -13.74 -8.54 5.97
C GLU A 69 -13.03 -9.82 6.43
N HIS A 70 -13.08 -10.89 5.64
CA HIS A 70 -12.33 -12.11 5.91
C HIS A 70 -10.80 -11.89 5.89
N ILE A 71 -10.31 -10.90 5.12
CA ILE A 71 -8.92 -10.44 5.05
C ILE A 71 -8.67 -9.37 6.12
N TYR A 72 -9.51 -8.34 6.17
CA TYR A 72 -9.44 -7.21 7.09
C TYR A 72 -10.32 -7.44 8.32
N ASN A 73 -10.09 -8.55 9.03
CA ASN A 73 -10.84 -8.90 10.24
C ASN A 73 -10.21 -8.27 11.50
N ASP A 74 -10.84 -8.50 12.65
CA ASP A 74 -10.34 -8.02 13.95
C ASP A 74 -8.90 -8.43 14.24
N HIS A 75 -8.49 -9.64 13.82
CA HIS A 75 -7.11 -10.11 14.00
C HIS A 75 -6.12 -9.32 13.12
N PHE A 76 -6.53 -8.87 11.94
CA PHE A 76 -5.73 -7.95 11.13
C PHE A 76 -5.60 -6.57 11.77
N PHE A 77 -6.66 -6.02 12.34
CA PHE A 77 -6.59 -4.69 12.97
C PHE A 77 -5.86 -4.71 14.33
N GLN A 78 -5.98 -5.79 15.10
CA GLN A 78 -5.33 -5.92 16.41
C GLN A 78 -3.79 -5.96 16.36
N GLN A 79 -3.20 -6.32 15.22
CA GLN A 79 -1.74 -6.31 15.03
C GLN A 79 -1.20 -4.95 14.56
N LEU A 80 -2.06 -3.97 14.25
CA LEU A 80 -1.62 -2.67 13.75
C LEU A 80 -1.33 -1.72 14.92
N ASP A 81 -0.14 -1.13 14.94
CA ASP A 81 0.18 -0.02 15.84
C ASP A 81 -0.51 1.30 15.40
N GLY A 82 -0.94 1.38 14.15
CA GLY A 82 -1.62 2.54 13.60
C GLY A 82 -2.16 2.29 12.19
N LEU A 83 -3.16 3.08 11.81
CA LEU A 83 -3.77 3.07 10.48
C LEU A 83 -3.63 4.46 9.84
N VAL A 84 -3.17 4.49 8.60
CA VAL A 84 -3.07 5.71 7.80
C VAL A 84 -3.92 5.53 6.56
N THR A 85 -4.86 6.45 6.36
CA THR A 85 -5.69 6.48 5.16
C THR A 85 -5.16 7.52 4.17
N ALA A 86 -5.22 7.16 2.88
CA ALA A 86 -4.80 8.03 1.77
C ALA A 86 -5.84 7.96 0.63
N VAL A 87 -7.12 8.01 1.01
CA VAL A 87 -8.25 7.91 0.09
C VAL A 87 -8.59 9.27 -0.53
N ASP A 88 -9.03 9.26 -1.78
CA ASP A 88 -9.36 10.46 -2.56
C ASP A 88 -10.80 10.93 -2.38
N ASN A 89 -11.68 10.08 -1.86
CA ASN A 89 -13.11 10.35 -1.67
C ASN A 89 -13.58 10.06 -0.23
N VAL A 90 -14.50 10.89 0.26
CA VAL A 90 -15.10 10.79 1.61
C VAL A 90 -16.12 9.64 1.71
N LYS A 91 -16.44 8.95 0.61
CA LYS A 91 -17.35 7.80 0.65
C LYS A 91 -16.63 6.60 1.24
N THR A 92 -16.68 6.56 2.57
CA THR A 92 -16.42 5.36 3.38
C THR A 92 -17.75 4.70 3.66
#